data_AF-A0A9W6QLN4-F1
#
_entry.id   AF-A0A9W6QLN4-F1
#
_cell.length_a   1.000
_cell.length_b   1.000
_cell.length_c   1.000
_cell.angle_alpha   90.00
_cell.angle_beta   90.00
_cell.angle_gamma   90.00
#
_symmetry.space_group_name_H-M   'P 1'
#
loop_
_entity.id
_entity.type
_entity.pdbx_description
1 polymer ?
#
loop_
_entity_poly.entity_id
_entity_poly.type
_entity_poly.pdbx_seq_one_letter_code
_entity_poly.pdbx_strand_id
1 'polypeptide(L)'
;MASLLLVGSAVAFVVFGLVRQDWANLRFPAILGVLGLLAGVSAYVGKYAGAVLAVVVLAAVAHTAIALSLDLVWVRVGSGVLAAAHVYAGVLVLTRPARVFMGKVSGDES
;
A
#
# COMPACT_ATOMS: atom_id res chain seq x y z
N MET A 1 10.48 -5.87 4.19
CA MET A 1 9.69 -4.93 5.02
C MET A 1 8.67 -4.17 4.20
N ALA A 2 9.05 -3.40 3.17
CA ALA A 2 8.10 -2.73 2.27
C ALA A 2 7.08 -3.70 1.62
N SER A 3 7.53 -4.88 1.18
CA SER A 3 6.65 -5.92 0.63
C SER A 3 5.59 -6.39 1.62
N LEU A 4 5.96 -6.62 2.89
CA LEU A 4 5.04 -7.04 3.95
C LEU A 4 3.98 -5.97 4.23
N LEU A 5 4.39 -4.70 4.24
CA LEU A 5 3.47 -3.58 4.44
C LEU A 5 2.47 -3.47 3.29
N LEU A 6 2.93 -3.58 2.04
CA LEU A 6 2.06 -3.52 0.86
C LEU A 6 1.10 -4.70 0.81
N VAL A 7 1.59 -5.92 1.03
CA VAL A 7 0.75 -7.13 1.04
C VAL A 7 -0.24 -7.09 2.20
N GLY A 8 0.22 -6.77 3.41
CA GLY A 8 -0.64 -6.68 4.59
C GLY A 8 -1.71 -5.61 4.43
N SER A 9 -1.35 -4.44 3.89
CA SER A 9 -2.32 -3.36 3.66
C SER A 9 -3.33 -3.71 2.58
N ALA A 10 -2.90 -4.38 1.51
CA ALA A 10 -3.77 -4.87 0.46
C ALA A 10 -4.81 -5.87 0.98
N VAL A 11 -4.37 -6.85 1.78
CA VAL A 11 -5.26 -7.84 2.40
C VAL A 11 -6.24 -7.15 3.36
N ALA A 12 -5.74 -6.28 4.23
CA ALA A 12 -6.58 -5.55 5.18
C ALA A 12 -7.64 -4.70 4.45
N PHE A 13 -7.28 -4.05 3.35
CA PHE A 13 -8.19 -3.23 2.57
C PHE A 13 -9.35 -4.04 1.96
N VAL A 14 -9.05 -5.23 1.43
CA VAL A 14 -10.09 -6.15 0.92
C VAL A 14 -11.00 -6.62 2.06
N VAL A 15 -10.42 -6.97 3.22
CA VAL A 15 -11.20 -7.36 4.41
C VAL A 15 -12.12 -6.24 4.86
N PHE A 16 -11.67 -4.98 4.87
CA PHE A 16 -12.53 -3.83 5.15
C PHE A 16 -13.71 -3.72 4.19
N GLY A 17 -13.49 -3.96 2.89
CA GLY A 17 -14.56 -4.03 1.89
C GLY A 17 -15.58 -5.14 2.19
N LEU A 18 -15.12 -6.32 2.59
CA LEU A 18 -15.98 -7.45 2.94
C LEU A 18 -16.83 -7.20 4.18
N VAL A 19 -16.23 -6.65 5.24
CA VAL A 19 -16.92 -6.31 6.51
C VAL A 19 -18.06 -5.32 6.26
N ARG A 20 -17.92 -4.50 5.23
CA ARG A 20 -18.92 -3.50 4.85
C ARG A 20 -20.17 -4.08 4.17
N GLN A 21 -20.16 -5.37 3.82
CA GLN A 21 -21.28 -6.12 3.21
C GLN A 21 -21.80 -5.52 1.89
N ASP A 22 -21.03 -4.64 1.26
CA ASP A 22 -21.39 -3.97 0.02
C ASP A 22 -20.74 -4.67 -1.19
N TRP A 23 -21.36 -5.77 -1.60
CA TRP A 23 -20.92 -6.64 -2.69
C TRP A 23 -20.83 -5.92 -4.05
N ALA A 24 -21.63 -4.88 -4.26
CA ALA A 24 -21.57 -4.08 -5.48
C ALA A 24 -20.29 -3.22 -5.53
N ASN A 25 -19.83 -2.72 -4.39
CA ASN A 25 -18.64 -1.87 -4.29
C ASN A 25 -17.33 -2.62 -3.96
N LEU A 26 -17.38 -3.93 -3.77
CA LEU A 26 -16.19 -4.77 -3.50
C LEU A 26 -15.18 -4.84 -4.65
N ARG A 27 -15.59 -4.47 -5.88
CA ARG A 27 -14.71 -4.43 -7.05
C ARG A 27 -13.52 -3.50 -6.84
N PHE A 28 -13.75 -2.32 -6.28
CA PHE A 28 -12.69 -1.33 -6.09
C PHE A 28 -11.64 -1.78 -5.06
N PRO A 29 -12.03 -2.20 -3.83
CA PRO A 29 -11.08 -2.79 -2.87
C PRO A 29 -10.36 -4.01 -3.41
N ALA A 30 -11.04 -4.88 -4.17
CA ALA A 30 -10.42 -6.06 -4.75
C ALA A 30 -9.35 -5.71 -5.79
N ILE A 31 -9.65 -4.81 -6.73
CA ILE A 31 -8.69 -4.35 -7.74
C ILE A 31 -7.48 -3.70 -7.07
N LEU A 32 -7.72 -2.80 -6.11
CA LEU A 32 -6.64 -2.13 -5.39
C LEU A 32 -5.80 -3.12 -4.56
N GLY A 33 -6.45 -4.12 -3.96
CA GLY A 33 -5.79 -5.22 -3.27
C GLY A 33 -4.87 -6.01 -4.19
N VAL A 34 -5.34 -6.42 -5.38
CA VAL A 34 -4.52 -7.12 -6.37
C VAL A 34 -3.33 -6.28 -6.80
N LEU A 35 -3.53 -4.99 -7.09
CA LEU A 35 -2.43 -4.07 -7.42
C LEU A 35 -1.43 -3.93 -6.27
N GLY A 36 -1.91 -3.86 -5.03
CA GLY A 36 -1.07 -3.83 -3.83
C GLY A 36 -0.25 -5.10 -3.65
N LEU A 37 -0.81 -6.28 -3.94
CA LEU A 37 -0.07 -7.55 -3.95
C LEU A 37 1.03 -7.55 -5.01
N LEU A 38 0.72 -7.13 -6.24
CA LEU A 38 1.70 -7.03 -7.32
C LEU A 38 2.81 -6.02 -6.99
N ALA A 39 2.46 -4.90 -6.36
CA ALA A 39 3.43 -3.93 -5.85
C ALA A 39 4.29 -4.53 -4.73
N GLY A 40 3.71 -5.33 -3.84
CA GLY A 40 4.44 -6.06 -2.80
C GLY A 40 5.46 -7.04 -3.37
N VAL A 41 5.08 -7.81 -4.40
CA VAL A 41 5.99 -8.72 -5.13
C VAL A 41 7.09 -7.93 -5.84
N SER A 42 6.74 -6.85 -6.53
CA SER A 42 7.70 -5.98 -7.22
C SER A 42 8.71 -5.38 -6.23
N ALA A 43 8.22 -4.88 -5.09
CA ALA A 43 9.03 -4.37 -4.00
C ALA A 43 9.90 -5.47 -3.37
N TYR A 44 9.44 -6.72 -3.32
CA TYR A 44 10.22 -7.87 -2.83
C TYR A 44 11.35 -8.26 -3.80
N VAL A 45 11.08 -8.30 -5.10
CA VAL A 45 12.09 -8.60 -6.13
C VAL A 45 13.05 -7.42 -6.32
N GLY A 46 12.66 -6.21 -5.93
CA GLY A 46 13.48 -5.00 -6.08
C GLY A 46 13.48 -4.45 -7.51
N LYS A 47 12.46 -4.80 -8.30
CA LYS A 47 12.26 -4.31 -9.67
C LYS A 47 11.02 -3.43 -9.72
N TYR A 48 10.93 -2.60 -10.77
CA TYR A 48 9.73 -1.79 -11.06
C TYR A 48 9.34 -0.81 -9.94
N ALA A 49 10.30 -0.12 -9.34
CA ALA A 49 10.06 0.86 -8.28
C ALA A 49 9.02 1.94 -8.69
N GLY A 50 9.01 2.36 -9.95
CA GLY A 50 8.01 3.29 -10.48
C GLY A 50 6.58 2.73 -10.45
N ALA A 51 6.40 1.44 -10.73
CA ALA A 51 5.08 0.79 -10.65
C ALA A 51 4.60 0.67 -9.20
N VAL A 52 5.51 0.34 -8.26
CA VAL A 52 5.20 0.33 -6.82
C VAL A 52 4.72 1.71 -6.36
N LEU A 53 5.40 2.76 -6.80
CA LEU A 53 5.03 4.14 -6.53
C LEU A 53 3.65 4.51 -7.07
N ALA A 54 3.35 4.15 -8.31
CA ALA A 54 2.04 4.40 -8.90
C ALA A 54 0.93 3.76 -8.06
N VAL A 55 1.14 2.53 -7.59
CA VAL A 55 0.19 1.84 -6.71
C VAL A 55 0.07 2.53 -5.35
N VAL A 56 1.19 2.95 -4.74
CA VAL A 56 1.18 3.70 -3.46
C VAL A 56 0.40 5.01 -3.60
N VAL A 57 0.60 5.75 -4.68
CA VAL A 57 -0.14 6.99 -4.96
C VAL A 57 -1.63 6.71 -5.15
N LEU A 58 -1.98 5.70 -5.95
CA LEU A 58 -3.37 5.30 -6.15
C LEU A 58 -4.04 4.91 -4.82
N ALA A 59 -3.34 4.17 -3.97
CA ALA A 59 -3.82 3.79 -2.65
C ALA A 59 -4.00 5.01 -1.73
N ALA A 60 -3.07 5.97 -1.76
CA ALA A 60 -3.19 7.21 -0.98
C ALA A 60 -4.44 8.01 -1.39
N VAL A 61 -4.72 8.13 -2.70
CA VAL A 61 -5.93 8.78 -3.21
C VAL A 61 -7.19 8.02 -2.75
N ALA A 62 -7.19 6.70 -2.86
CA ALA A 62 -8.30 5.85 -2.40
C ALA A 62 -8.59 6.07 -0.91
N HIS A 63 -7.56 6.05 -0.07
CA HIS A 63 -7.70 6.26 1.36
C HIS A 63 -8.13 7.67 1.72
N THR A 64 -7.72 8.68 0.94
CA THR A 64 -8.18 10.07 1.09
C THR A 64 -9.67 10.20 0.80
N ALA A 65 -10.16 9.55 -0.28
CA ALA A 65 -11.59 9.52 -0.59
C ALA A 65 -12.41 8.89 0.55
N ILE A 66 -11.92 7.80 1.13
CA ILE A 66 -12.56 7.17 2.31
C ILE A 66 -12.50 8.11 3.52
N ALA A 67 -11.39 8.82 3.74
CA ALA A 67 -11.28 9.76 4.86
C ALA A 67 -12.27 10.93 4.76
N LEU A 68 -12.65 11.33 3.54
CA LEU A 68 -13.62 12.39 3.24
C LEU A 68 -15.08 11.92 3.22
N SER A 69 -15.31 10.60 3.17
CA SER A 69 -16.66 10.04 3.20
C SER A 69 -17.36 10.24 4.56
N LEU A 70 -18.69 10.18 4.56
CA LEU A 70 -19.53 10.20 5.78
C LEU A 70 -19.64 8.81 6.44
N ASP A 71 -18.66 7.94 6.19
CA ASP A 71 -18.67 6.57 6.65
C ASP A 71 -18.40 6.45 8.16
N LEU A 72 -18.62 5.24 8.68
CA LEU A 72 -18.29 4.86 10.07
C LEU A 72 -16.87 5.32 10.44
N VAL A 73 -16.75 6.01 11.59
CA VAL A 73 -15.47 6.58 12.09
C VAL A 73 -14.33 5.57 12.06
N TRP A 74 -14.58 4.32 12.44
CA TRP A 74 -13.56 3.27 12.47
C TRP A 74 -13.00 2.92 11.09
N VAL A 75 -13.80 3.03 10.03
CA VAL A 75 -13.36 2.82 8.65
C VAL A 75 -12.39 3.93 8.24
N ARG A 76 -12.67 5.18 8.65
CA ARG A 76 -11.80 6.33 8.38
C ARG A 76 -10.46 6.20 9.11
N VAL A 77 -10.49 5.80 10.38
CA VAL A 77 -9.28 5.55 11.17
C VAL A 77 -8.45 4.41 10.56
N GLY A 78 -9.07 3.26 10.26
CA GLY A 78 -8.40 2.12 9.64
C GLY A 78 -7.80 2.48 8.27
N SER A 79 -8.55 3.22 7.45
CA SER A 79 -8.08 3.76 6.17
C SER A 79 -6.86 4.68 6.34
N GLY A 80 -6.85 5.56 7.34
CA GLY A 80 -5.71 6.43 7.64
C GLY A 80 -4.45 5.64 8.01
N VAL A 81 -4.58 4.59 8.83
CA VAL A 81 -3.46 3.70 9.18
C VAL A 81 -2.90 2.99 7.96
N LEU A 82 -3.79 2.47 7.10
CA LEU A 82 -3.39 1.81 5.85
C LEU A 82 -2.73 2.79 4.87
N ALA A 83 -3.18 4.03 4.80
CA ALA A 83 -2.54 5.07 3.99
C ALA A 83 -1.10 5.32 4.46
N ALA A 84 -0.88 5.47 5.77
CA ALA A 84 0.45 5.65 6.34
C ALA A 84 1.38 4.46 6.02
N ALA A 85 0.85 3.24 6.07
CA ALA A 85 1.61 2.04 5.70
C ALA A 85 2.05 2.04 4.23
N HIS A 86 1.17 2.44 3.30
CA HIS A 86 1.52 2.58 1.88
C HIS A 86 2.58 3.66 1.64
N VAL A 87 2.43 4.83 2.26
CA VAL A 87 3.40 5.93 2.14
C VAL A 87 4.77 5.50 2.68
N TYR A 88 4.80 4.88 3.85
CA TYR A 88 6.04 4.38 4.44
C TYR A 88 6.69 3.30 3.56
N ALA A 89 5.90 2.38 2.99
CA ALA A 89 6.42 1.41 2.03
C ALA A 89 7.01 2.09 0.78
N GLY A 90 6.39 3.15 0.27
CA GLY A 90 6.92 3.97 -0.82
C GLY A 90 8.28 4.58 -0.49
N VAL A 91 8.43 5.15 0.71
CA VAL A 91 9.70 5.72 1.21
C VAL A 91 10.79 4.64 1.26
N LEU A 92 10.47 3.45 1.75
CA LEU A 92 11.41 2.32 1.82
C LEU A 92 11.89 1.89 0.42
N VAL A 93 11.02 1.94 -0.58
CA VAL A 93 11.36 1.55 -1.96
C VAL A 93 12.20 2.64 -2.66
N LEU A 94 11.92 3.91 -2.39
CA LEU A 94 12.56 5.06 -3.04
C LEU A 94 13.94 5.40 -2.49
N THR A 95 14.09 5.39 -1.17
CA THR A 95 15.25 6.03 -0.53
C THR A 95 16.45 5.08 -0.52
N ARG A 96 17.61 5.54 -1.04
CA ARG A 96 18.86 4.76 -1.03
C ARG A 96 19.21 4.27 0.38
N PRO A 97 19.16 5.10 1.45
CA PRO A 97 19.43 4.62 2.81
C PRO A 97 18.54 3.45 3.23
N ALA A 98 17.24 3.50 2.91
CA ALA A 98 16.33 2.39 3.22
C ALA A 98 16.63 1.15 2.38
N ARG A 99 16.99 1.31 1.10
CA ARG A 99 17.40 0.19 0.25
C ARG A 99 18.69 -0.46 0.76
N VAL A 100 19.66 0.33 1.23
CA VAL A 100 20.90 -0.18 1.85
C VAL A 100 20.59 -0.91 3.15
N PHE A 101 19.78 -0.31 4.03
CA PHE A 101 19.32 -0.95 5.28
C PHE A 101 18.58 -2.28 5.02
N MET A 102 17.81 -2.36 3.93
CA MET A 102 17.12 -3.59 3.51
C MET A 102 18.01 -4.59 2.74
N GLY A 103 19.31 -4.31 2.56
CA GLY A 103 20.24 -5.18 1.83
C GLY A 103 19.98 -5.26 0.32
N LYS A 104 19.29 -4.26 -0.27
CA LYS A 104 18.91 -4.24 -1.69
C LYS A 104 19.93 -3.57 -2.61
N VAL A 105 20.85 -2.78 -2.06
CA VAL A 105 21.92 -2.08 -2.76
C VAL A 105 23.16 -2.13 -1.87
N SER A 106 24.35 -2.29 -2.46
CA SER A 106 25.63 -2.24 -1.72
C SER A 106 25.87 -0.85 -1.14
N GLY A 107 26.46 -0.82 0.07
CA GLY A 107 26.73 0.41 0.82
C GLY A 107 27.84 1.29 0.24
N ASP A 108 28.67 0.74 -0.65
CA ASP A 108 29.87 1.41 -1.12
C ASP A 108 29.68 1.98 -2.53
N GLU A 109 29.26 3.25 -2.58
CA GLU A 109 29.67 4.20 -3.61
C GLU A 109 29.71 5.57 -2.91
N SER A 110 30.93 5.95 -2.51
CA SER A 110 31.34 7.28 -2.02
C SER A 110 31.81 8.13 -3.19
#